data_AF-A0AAX4H619-F1
#
_entry.id   AF-A0AAX4H619-F1
#
_cell.length_a   1.000
_cell.length_b   1.000
_cell.length_c   1.000
_cell.angle_alpha   90.00
_cell.angle_beta   90.00
_cell.angle_gamma   90.00
#
_symmetry.space_group_name_H-M   'P 1'
#
loop_
_entity.id
_entity.type
_entity.pdbx_description
1 polymer ?
#
loop_
_entity_poly.entity_id
_entity_poly.type
_entity_poly.pdbx_seq_one_letter_code
_entity_poly.pdbx_strand_id
1 'polypeptide(L)'
;MAPNVVLSPALMKSIAPTQVLADLLTEPHDTENDLTFLLHWLQPYYLHPGEEYVAPLARIRAAAKQCLREPVVQLKFVDLLVNSIAVEFQLHLQQFVQENLLLSICQQINALTAYYNRQAAVLNLSKAAGDLFQRSLKALFIPYLLTPKVKQGLVHLLHTSVGDNAMESLQSFAAVGMAPFIQTVVVSVTTERIQNYVFTTFAGVWDQPCLASLQQWVRINVYPTFIAGVFDSFEIQSSSSNDLVQFAQDKLINLRTSEMYDMVVACNRSTIAFSEVHLCLATGSPTTRTLQRARLVDAFISQCNSKLLHLGSNTVKIIVEYINTIKALLIVDPTGVLLDKVARPIRKYLKTRRDLVSHLVKGMLDPNPETNRLYELASALRDNTCHASTAIDDLTDIHWVPDPIDALPDFKKGKVSDFVDALTSVLPLLAVLIDEFTKLFAVKLLEASDNLREIFEDVEKLKLRFGQSEFATLDVMIRDVEESSQLNQKIGNPLLNLTILSRNYWPSVSELSNENDTLNLPIQEELNQFSRSFGKLKQGRHLKYLPSMGQVVVELVFDNCSKEFNVTPSQATVVELFNEDDDPLSLLTIALSTGLSNYATSQTVEFWIKQGVLEDIGQQRYKAVSTYTG
;
A
#
# COMPACT_ATOMS: atom_id res chain seq x y z
N MET A 1 60.86 -37.02 -15.23
CA MET A 1 59.80 -36.01 -15.02
C MET A 1 59.35 -35.56 -16.41
N ALA A 2 58.35 -36.22 -16.97
CA ALA A 2 57.76 -35.80 -18.25
C ALA A 2 56.82 -34.61 -17.97
N PRO A 3 56.84 -33.55 -18.79
CA PRO A 3 55.92 -32.44 -18.60
C PRO A 3 54.49 -32.90 -18.89
N ASN A 4 53.59 -32.69 -17.94
CA ASN A 4 52.15 -32.84 -18.14
C ASN A 4 51.69 -31.80 -19.18
N VAL A 5 51.65 -32.21 -20.44
CA VAL A 5 51.02 -31.43 -21.50
C VAL A 5 49.51 -31.47 -21.26
N VAL A 6 48.97 -30.35 -20.81
CA VAL A 6 47.52 -30.16 -20.70
C VAL A 6 46.97 -30.06 -22.12
N LEU A 7 46.12 -31.02 -22.49
CA LEU A 7 45.40 -31.05 -23.77
C LEU A 7 44.56 -29.78 -23.93
N SER A 8 45.08 -28.80 -24.67
CA SER A 8 44.34 -27.60 -25.05
C SER A 8 43.60 -27.84 -26.38
N PRO A 9 42.45 -27.19 -26.62
CA PRO A 9 41.71 -27.29 -27.89
C PRO A 9 42.56 -26.90 -29.12
N ALA A 10 43.56 -26.04 -28.93
CA ALA A 10 44.52 -25.66 -29.95
C ALA A 10 45.49 -26.81 -30.29
N LEU A 11 45.95 -27.57 -29.30
CA LEU A 11 46.79 -28.75 -29.52
C LEU A 11 46.00 -29.85 -30.24
N MET A 12 44.73 -30.08 -29.87
CA MET A 12 43.83 -31.02 -30.54
C MET A 12 43.55 -30.65 -32.01
N LYS A 13 43.35 -29.36 -32.32
CA LYS A 13 43.23 -28.87 -33.71
C LYS A 13 44.51 -29.06 -34.54
N SER A 14 45.69 -29.08 -33.90
CA SER A 14 46.98 -29.29 -34.58
C SER A 14 47.32 -30.77 -34.84
N ILE A 15 46.73 -31.69 -34.07
CA ILE A 15 47.05 -33.14 -34.13
C ILE A 15 46.17 -33.86 -35.18
N ALA A 16 45.03 -33.30 -35.57
CA ALA A 16 44.21 -33.80 -36.67
C ALA A 16 43.66 -32.62 -37.47
N PRO A 17 44.29 -32.22 -38.61
CA PRO A 17 43.63 -31.31 -39.53
C PRO A 17 42.31 -31.94 -39.98
N THR A 18 41.21 -31.20 -39.85
CA THR A 18 39.90 -31.64 -40.34
C THR A 18 40.01 -31.79 -41.85
N GLN A 19 39.90 -33.02 -42.36
CA GLN A 19 39.95 -33.27 -43.79
C GLN A 19 38.86 -32.44 -44.50
N VAL A 20 39.25 -31.76 -45.57
CA VAL A 20 38.42 -30.90 -46.43
C VAL A 20 38.28 -31.58 -47.79
N LEU A 21 37.26 -31.25 -48.59
CA LEU A 21 37.12 -31.74 -49.96
C LEU A 21 38.35 -31.42 -50.84
N ALA A 22 39.12 -30.40 -50.49
CA ALA A 22 40.38 -30.06 -51.14
C ALA A 22 41.47 -31.14 -50.94
N ASP A 23 41.45 -31.87 -49.82
CA ASP A 23 42.44 -32.92 -49.53
C ASP A 23 42.24 -34.14 -50.45
N LEU A 24 41.01 -34.37 -50.92
CA LEU A 24 40.71 -35.40 -51.92
C LEU A 24 41.34 -35.12 -53.30
N LEU A 25 41.69 -33.85 -53.58
CA LEU A 25 42.36 -33.44 -54.82
C LEU A 25 43.89 -33.54 -54.72
N THR A 26 44.44 -33.79 -53.53
CA THR A 26 45.90 -33.80 -53.30
C THR A 26 46.57 -35.15 -53.51
N GLU A 27 45.81 -36.24 -53.64
CA GLU A 27 46.40 -37.55 -53.99
C GLU A 27 46.67 -37.66 -55.50
N PRO A 28 47.91 -38.01 -55.93
CA PRO A 28 48.32 -38.03 -57.33
C PRO A 28 47.89 -39.31 -58.09
N HIS A 29 46.68 -39.81 -57.82
CA HIS A 29 46.14 -40.98 -58.51
C HIS A 29 44.78 -40.64 -59.11
N ASP A 30 44.72 -40.71 -60.45
CA ASP A 30 43.54 -40.70 -61.33
C ASP A 30 42.19 -40.75 -60.59
N THR A 31 41.79 -39.64 -59.98
CA THR A 31 40.41 -39.46 -59.55
C THR A 31 39.59 -39.39 -60.83
N GLU A 32 38.67 -40.34 -61.03
CA GLU A 32 37.81 -40.43 -62.19
C GLU A 32 37.37 -39.03 -62.66
N ASN A 33 37.43 -38.74 -63.97
CA ASN A 33 37.05 -37.44 -64.54
C ASN A 33 35.72 -36.91 -63.97
N ASP A 34 34.79 -37.81 -63.65
CA ASP A 34 33.48 -37.45 -63.10
C ASP A 34 33.55 -36.91 -61.65
N LEU A 35 34.47 -37.40 -60.81
CA LEU A 35 34.70 -36.87 -59.45
C LEU A 35 35.33 -35.47 -59.49
N THR A 36 36.26 -35.22 -60.41
CA THR A 36 36.87 -33.89 -60.58
C THR A 36 35.86 -32.85 -61.09
N PHE A 37 35.00 -33.22 -62.04
CA PHE A 37 33.89 -32.36 -62.48
C PHE A 37 32.89 -32.05 -61.35
N LEU A 38 32.63 -33.03 -60.47
CA LEU A 38 31.75 -32.84 -59.31
C LEU A 38 32.37 -31.92 -58.26
N LEU A 39 33.65 -32.11 -57.92
CA LEU A 39 34.35 -31.26 -56.95
C LEU A 39 34.54 -29.82 -57.46
N HIS A 40 34.82 -29.63 -58.75
CA HIS A 40 34.90 -28.31 -59.37
C HIS A 40 33.56 -27.57 -59.33
N TRP A 41 32.43 -28.26 -59.50
CA TRP A 41 31.11 -27.63 -59.40
C TRP A 41 30.72 -27.23 -57.96
N LEU A 42 31.28 -27.90 -56.96
CA LEU A 42 31.08 -27.57 -55.55
C LEU A 42 31.93 -26.37 -55.08
N GLN A 43 32.86 -25.89 -55.91
CA GLN A 43 33.65 -24.68 -55.69
C GLN A 43 33.03 -23.48 -56.44
N PRO A 44 32.87 -22.30 -55.81
CA PRO A 44 33.23 -21.96 -54.43
C PRO A 44 32.22 -22.47 -53.39
N TYR A 45 32.74 -22.79 -52.19
CA TYR A 45 31.92 -23.27 -51.08
C TYR A 45 31.12 -22.15 -50.39
N TYR A 46 31.26 -20.89 -50.78
CA TYR A 46 30.51 -19.72 -50.29
C TYR A 46 30.03 -18.87 -51.47
N LEU A 47 28.79 -18.36 -51.41
CA LEU A 47 28.22 -17.47 -52.42
C LEU A 47 28.44 -16.01 -52.01
N HIS A 48 29.19 -15.23 -52.79
CA HIS A 48 29.31 -13.80 -52.51
C HIS A 48 28.00 -13.06 -52.80
N PRO A 49 27.68 -11.97 -52.08
CA PRO A 49 26.46 -11.20 -52.32
C PRO A 49 26.39 -10.72 -53.78
N GLY A 50 25.41 -11.22 -54.55
CA GLY A 50 25.18 -10.84 -55.95
C GLY A 50 25.61 -11.87 -57.02
N GLU A 51 26.20 -13.00 -56.64
CA GLU A 51 26.53 -14.09 -57.58
C GLU A 51 25.31 -14.98 -57.86
N GLU A 52 25.11 -15.35 -59.13
CA GLU A 52 24.02 -16.24 -59.55
C GLU A 52 24.41 -17.71 -59.45
N TYR A 53 23.47 -18.55 -59.01
CA TYR A 53 23.66 -20.00 -58.94
C TYR A 53 23.82 -20.61 -60.34
N VAL A 54 24.96 -21.25 -60.59
CA VAL A 54 25.22 -22.00 -61.83
C VAL A 54 24.60 -23.40 -61.74
N ALA A 55 23.59 -23.65 -62.59
CA ALA A 55 22.92 -24.95 -62.64
C ALA A 55 23.86 -26.07 -63.15
N PRO A 56 23.79 -27.29 -62.57
CA PRO A 56 24.69 -28.38 -62.95
C PRO A 56 24.35 -28.96 -64.32
N LEU A 57 25.39 -29.15 -65.13
CA LEU A 57 25.35 -29.87 -66.40
C LEU A 57 24.90 -31.32 -66.19
N ALA A 58 24.31 -31.94 -67.23
CA ALA A 58 23.82 -33.32 -67.18
C ALA A 58 24.91 -34.32 -66.77
N ARG A 59 26.18 -34.07 -67.17
CA ARG A 59 27.35 -34.86 -66.79
C ARG A 59 27.64 -34.83 -65.29
N ILE A 60 27.47 -33.68 -64.63
CA ILE A 60 27.68 -33.53 -63.17
C ILE A 60 26.61 -34.29 -62.39
N ARG A 61 25.36 -34.32 -62.90
CA ARG A 61 24.29 -35.12 -62.27
C ARG A 61 24.53 -36.62 -62.39
N ALA A 62 25.09 -37.07 -63.51
CA ALA A 62 25.50 -38.46 -63.71
C ALA A 62 26.68 -38.82 -62.80
N ALA A 63 27.68 -37.94 -62.73
CA ALA A 63 28.83 -38.06 -61.83
C ALA A 63 28.41 -38.18 -60.36
N ALA A 64 27.50 -37.30 -59.89
CA ALA A 64 26.98 -37.37 -58.53
C ALA A 64 26.34 -38.72 -58.19
N LYS A 65 25.54 -39.27 -59.11
CA LYS A 65 24.90 -40.59 -58.93
C LYS A 65 25.91 -41.74 -58.92
N GLN A 66 26.99 -41.61 -59.69
CA GLN A 66 28.03 -42.64 -59.80
C GLN A 66 28.97 -42.62 -58.57
N CYS A 67 29.46 -41.45 -58.19
CA CYS A 67 30.39 -41.28 -57.06
C CYS A 67 29.72 -41.46 -55.70
N LEU A 68 28.42 -41.14 -55.57
CA LEU A 68 27.67 -41.21 -54.31
C LEU A 68 26.67 -42.38 -54.29
N ARG A 69 27.05 -43.54 -54.84
CA ARG A 69 26.16 -44.71 -54.91
C ARG A 69 25.91 -45.39 -53.57
N GLU A 70 26.93 -45.46 -52.71
CA GLU A 70 26.86 -46.15 -51.42
C GLU A 70 26.52 -45.20 -50.27
N PRO A 71 25.62 -45.58 -49.34
CA PRO A 71 25.19 -44.71 -48.25
C PRO A 71 26.31 -44.38 -47.25
N VAL A 72 27.28 -45.28 -47.05
CA VAL A 72 28.42 -45.06 -46.15
C VAL A 72 29.37 -43.99 -46.71
N VAL A 73 29.56 -44.00 -48.04
CA VAL A 73 30.38 -43.00 -48.74
C VAL A 73 29.69 -41.63 -48.73
N GLN A 74 28.37 -41.60 -48.88
CA GLN A 74 27.58 -40.37 -48.76
C GLN A 74 27.77 -39.67 -47.40
N LEU A 75 27.78 -40.41 -46.29
CA LEU A 75 27.97 -39.82 -44.96
C LEU A 75 29.35 -39.17 -44.80
N LYS A 76 30.43 -39.89 -45.19
CA LYS A 76 31.79 -39.35 -45.17
C LYS A 76 31.95 -38.14 -46.08
N PHE A 77 31.34 -38.18 -47.27
CA PHE A 77 31.34 -37.07 -48.21
C PHE A 77 30.65 -35.83 -47.63
N VAL A 78 29.50 -36.00 -46.96
CA VAL A 78 28.79 -34.91 -46.29
C VAL A 78 29.67 -34.31 -45.17
N ASP A 79 30.36 -35.12 -44.37
CA ASP A 79 31.26 -34.61 -43.33
C ASP A 79 32.39 -33.74 -43.91
N LEU A 80 33.02 -34.17 -45.01
CA LEU A 80 34.06 -33.40 -45.71
C LEU A 80 33.51 -32.11 -46.33
N LEU A 81 32.31 -32.16 -46.92
CA LEU A 81 31.65 -30.99 -47.51
C LEU A 81 31.31 -29.96 -46.42
N VAL A 82 30.78 -30.40 -45.29
CA VAL A 82 30.46 -29.54 -44.13
C VAL A 82 31.72 -28.89 -43.57
N ASN A 83 32.82 -29.64 -43.43
CA ASN A 83 34.10 -29.08 -43.00
C ASN A 83 34.61 -28.00 -43.97
N SER A 84 34.46 -28.22 -45.28
CA SER A 84 34.84 -27.25 -46.31
C SER A 84 34.02 -25.96 -46.22
N ILE A 85 32.71 -26.08 -46.03
CA ILE A 85 31.80 -24.94 -45.81
C ILE A 85 32.16 -24.19 -44.52
N ALA A 86 32.53 -24.91 -43.46
CA ALA A 86 32.87 -24.32 -42.16
C ALA A 86 34.09 -23.38 -42.25
N VAL A 87 35.12 -23.76 -43.02
CA VAL A 87 36.32 -22.93 -43.25
C VAL A 87 35.96 -21.62 -43.95
N GLU A 88 35.14 -21.69 -45.01
CA GLU A 88 34.73 -20.49 -45.75
C GLU A 88 33.79 -19.58 -44.94
N PHE A 89 32.88 -20.16 -44.14
CA PHE A 89 32.02 -19.40 -43.23
C PHE A 89 32.86 -18.63 -42.20
N GLN A 90 33.95 -19.22 -41.70
CA GLN A 90 34.83 -18.56 -40.75
C GLN A 90 35.50 -17.32 -41.36
N LEU A 91 35.88 -17.37 -42.65
CA LEU A 91 36.55 -16.26 -43.33
C LEU A 91 35.56 -15.14 -43.71
N HIS A 92 34.46 -15.49 -44.35
CA HIS A 92 33.59 -14.53 -45.02
C HIS A 92 32.32 -14.17 -44.23
N LEU A 93 31.66 -15.16 -43.63
CA LEU A 93 30.39 -14.92 -42.94
C LEU A 93 30.59 -14.12 -41.63
N GLN A 94 31.67 -14.39 -40.90
CA GLN A 94 31.97 -13.69 -39.65
C GLN A 94 32.17 -12.17 -39.86
N GLN A 95 32.92 -11.77 -40.88
CA GLN A 95 33.15 -10.36 -41.22
C GLN A 95 31.84 -9.70 -41.68
N PHE A 96 31.09 -10.39 -42.54
CA PHE A 96 29.84 -9.87 -43.09
C PHE A 96 28.79 -9.57 -42.02
N VAL A 97 28.64 -10.43 -41.00
CA VAL A 97 27.70 -10.21 -39.88
C VAL A 97 28.14 -9.01 -39.01
N GLN A 98 29.45 -8.80 -38.86
CA GLN A 98 29.98 -7.68 -38.09
C GLN A 98 29.76 -6.32 -38.76
N GLU A 99 29.77 -6.25 -40.08
CA GLU A 99 29.67 -4.98 -40.83
C GLU A 99 28.22 -4.61 -41.20
N ASN A 100 27.37 -5.58 -41.53
CA ASN A 100 26.08 -5.31 -42.17
C ASN A 100 24.88 -5.21 -41.21
N LEU A 101 23.76 -4.66 -41.70
CA LEU A 101 22.48 -4.56 -40.98
C LEU A 101 21.74 -5.90 -40.96
N LEU A 102 20.81 -6.08 -40.00
CA LEU A 102 20.07 -7.33 -39.80
C LEU A 102 19.32 -7.80 -41.06
N LEU A 103 18.74 -6.87 -41.83
CA LEU A 103 18.00 -7.20 -43.06
C LEU A 103 18.92 -7.78 -44.15
N SER A 104 20.10 -7.19 -44.33
CA SER A 104 21.12 -7.68 -45.28
C SER A 104 21.69 -9.03 -44.84
N ILE A 105 21.87 -9.22 -43.53
CA ILE A 105 22.26 -10.52 -42.94
C ILE A 105 21.19 -11.58 -43.25
N CYS A 106 19.91 -11.26 -43.05
CA CYS A 106 18.80 -12.15 -43.35
C CYS A 106 18.75 -12.56 -44.84
N GLN A 107 18.88 -11.59 -45.75
CA GLN A 107 18.93 -11.84 -47.20
C GLN A 107 20.09 -12.77 -47.58
N GLN A 108 21.29 -12.54 -47.02
CA GLN A 108 22.46 -13.38 -47.29
C GLN A 108 22.28 -14.80 -46.75
N ILE A 109 21.69 -14.97 -45.56
CA ILE A 109 21.40 -16.29 -45.00
C ILE A 109 20.38 -17.04 -45.87
N ASN A 110 19.35 -16.35 -46.36
CA ASN A 110 18.37 -16.95 -47.27
C ASN A 110 19.02 -17.36 -48.60
N ALA A 111 19.88 -16.53 -49.16
CA ALA A 111 20.63 -16.84 -50.37
C ALA A 111 21.53 -18.07 -50.20
N LEU A 112 22.31 -18.13 -49.11
CA LEU A 112 23.17 -19.27 -48.78
C LEU A 112 22.35 -20.54 -48.52
N THR A 113 21.27 -20.45 -47.76
CA THR A 113 20.39 -21.59 -47.48
C THR A 113 19.76 -22.13 -48.77
N ALA A 114 19.30 -21.24 -49.67
CA ALA A 114 18.77 -21.63 -50.97
C ALA A 114 19.86 -22.25 -51.87
N TYR A 115 21.08 -21.72 -51.84
CA TYR A 115 22.24 -22.25 -52.58
C TYR A 115 22.54 -23.70 -52.19
N TYR A 116 22.76 -23.98 -50.89
CA TYR A 116 23.06 -25.34 -50.43
C TYR A 116 21.89 -26.31 -50.59
N ASN A 117 20.64 -25.85 -50.44
CA ASN A 117 19.47 -26.69 -50.70
C ASN A 117 19.37 -27.10 -52.18
N ARG A 118 19.68 -26.19 -53.10
CA ARG A 118 19.77 -26.50 -54.54
C ARG A 118 20.91 -27.47 -54.84
N GLN A 119 22.06 -27.32 -54.17
CA GLN A 119 23.17 -28.25 -54.32
C GLN A 119 22.83 -29.66 -53.78
N ALA A 120 22.26 -29.74 -52.58
CA ALA A 120 21.85 -31.00 -51.97
C ALA A 120 20.81 -31.76 -52.80
N ALA A 121 19.88 -31.06 -53.45
CA ALA A 121 18.90 -31.66 -54.34
C ALA A 121 19.52 -32.35 -55.56
N VAL A 122 20.68 -31.86 -56.03
CA VAL A 122 21.41 -32.42 -57.18
C VAL A 122 22.21 -33.66 -56.78
N LEU A 123 22.74 -33.68 -55.55
CA LEU A 123 23.55 -34.78 -55.02
C LEU A 123 22.76 -36.08 -54.78
N ASN A 124 21.41 -36.02 -54.79
CA ASN A 124 20.50 -37.16 -54.65
C ASN A 124 20.87 -38.08 -53.47
N LEU A 125 21.15 -37.47 -52.33
CA LEU A 125 21.58 -38.13 -51.10
C LEU A 125 20.47 -39.05 -50.55
N SER A 126 20.86 -40.11 -49.84
CA SER A 126 19.94 -40.89 -49.01
C SER A 126 19.33 -40.02 -47.91
N LYS A 127 18.15 -40.42 -47.38
CA LYS A 127 17.44 -39.67 -46.33
C LYS A 127 18.35 -39.36 -45.13
N ALA A 128 19.14 -40.34 -44.67
CA ALA A 128 20.06 -40.18 -43.54
C ALA A 128 21.18 -39.17 -43.82
N ALA A 129 21.80 -39.21 -45.01
CA ALA A 129 22.86 -38.28 -45.38
C ALA A 129 22.32 -36.85 -45.65
N GLY A 130 21.13 -36.73 -46.23
CA GLY A 130 20.44 -35.46 -46.40
C GLY A 130 20.07 -34.81 -45.05
N ASP A 131 19.54 -35.59 -44.10
CA ASP A 131 19.21 -35.11 -42.75
C ASP A 131 20.47 -34.66 -41.99
N LEU A 132 21.58 -35.41 -42.11
CA LEU A 132 22.86 -35.03 -41.51
C LEU A 132 23.38 -33.71 -42.10
N PHE A 133 23.36 -33.57 -43.43
CA PHE A 133 23.78 -32.33 -44.10
C PHE A 133 22.94 -31.13 -43.66
N GLN A 134 21.61 -31.26 -43.61
CA GLN A 134 20.75 -30.16 -43.19
C GLN A 134 20.96 -29.77 -41.73
N ARG A 135 21.12 -30.75 -40.82
CA ARG A 135 21.39 -30.48 -39.40
C ARG A 135 22.74 -29.82 -39.18
N SER A 136 23.78 -30.33 -39.85
CA SER A 136 25.14 -29.78 -39.76
C SER A 136 25.21 -28.37 -40.37
N LEU A 137 24.57 -28.13 -41.52
CA LEU A 137 24.49 -26.80 -42.13
C LEU A 137 23.83 -25.78 -41.19
N LYS A 138 22.70 -26.12 -40.56
CA LYS A 138 22.05 -25.27 -39.55
C LYS A 138 22.99 -24.99 -38.37
N ALA A 139 23.70 -26.02 -37.88
CA ALA A 139 24.65 -25.87 -36.79
C ALA A 139 25.83 -24.94 -37.13
N LEU A 140 26.27 -24.86 -38.39
CA LEU A 140 27.33 -23.95 -38.82
C LEU A 140 26.95 -22.47 -38.74
N PHE A 141 25.66 -22.13 -38.91
CA PHE A 141 25.21 -20.73 -38.82
C PHE A 141 25.15 -20.22 -37.37
N ILE A 142 24.81 -21.07 -36.41
CA ILE A 142 24.52 -20.68 -35.01
C ILE A 142 25.65 -19.86 -34.35
N PRO A 143 26.95 -20.25 -34.41
CA PRO A 143 28.03 -19.52 -33.74
C PRO A 143 28.19 -18.08 -34.21
N TYR A 144 27.91 -17.81 -35.49
CA TYR A 144 28.06 -16.49 -36.09
C TYR A 144 26.84 -15.59 -35.82
N LEU A 145 25.67 -16.19 -35.64
CA LEU A 145 24.41 -15.47 -35.44
C LEU A 145 24.09 -15.22 -33.96
N LEU A 146 24.63 -16.00 -33.02
CA LEU A 146 24.52 -15.78 -31.56
C LEU A 146 25.43 -14.63 -31.08
N THR A 147 25.36 -13.47 -31.72
CA THR A 147 26.12 -12.28 -31.36
C THR A 147 25.21 -11.21 -30.71
N PRO A 148 25.75 -10.36 -29.82
CA PRO A 148 24.96 -9.30 -29.16
C PRO A 148 24.38 -8.29 -30.17
N LYS A 149 25.05 -8.08 -31.31
CA LYS A 149 24.57 -7.22 -32.40
C LYS A 149 23.29 -7.75 -33.02
N VAL A 150 23.24 -9.05 -33.33
CA VAL A 150 22.03 -9.70 -33.86
C VAL A 150 20.90 -9.64 -32.83
N LYS A 151 21.20 -9.84 -31.55
CA LYS A 151 20.22 -9.66 -30.46
C LYS A 151 19.62 -8.25 -30.46
N GLN A 152 20.46 -7.20 -30.48
CA GLN A 152 20.01 -5.80 -30.50
C GLN A 152 19.21 -5.47 -31.77
N GLY A 153 19.62 -6.00 -32.92
CA GLY A 153 18.89 -5.85 -34.18
C GLY A 153 17.51 -6.52 -34.14
N LEU A 154 17.40 -7.72 -33.57
CA LEU A 154 16.12 -8.42 -33.36
C LEU A 154 15.21 -7.65 -32.39
N VAL A 155 15.76 -7.13 -31.29
CA VAL A 155 15.01 -6.28 -30.34
C VAL A 155 14.46 -5.04 -31.06
N HIS A 156 15.30 -4.33 -31.83
CA HIS A 156 14.86 -3.16 -32.58
C HIS A 156 13.77 -3.46 -33.60
N LEU A 157 13.87 -4.60 -34.30
CA LEU A 157 12.86 -5.06 -35.25
C LEU A 157 11.52 -5.37 -34.56
N LEU A 158 11.56 -6.02 -33.40
CA LEU A 158 10.36 -6.34 -32.60
C LEU A 158 9.69 -5.09 -31.99
N HIS A 159 10.44 -4.02 -31.73
CA HIS A 159 9.88 -2.74 -31.27
C HIS A 159 9.27 -1.89 -32.39
N THR A 160 9.88 -1.90 -33.58
CA THR A 160 9.63 -0.88 -34.62
C THR A 160 8.63 -1.33 -35.68
N SER A 161 8.52 -2.64 -35.96
CA SER A 161 7.74 -3.12 -37.12
C SER A 161 6.88 -4.35 -36.83
N VAL A 162 5.56 -4.17 -36.98
CA VAL A 162 4.55 -5.24 -37.09
C VAL A 162 4.21 -5.48 -38.57
N GLY A 163 5.20 -5.37 -39.46
CA GLY A 163 5.01 -5.52 -40.91
C GLY A 163 5.40 -6.91 -41.42
N ASP A 164 4.89 -7.31 -42.59
CA ASP A 164 5.16 -8.61 -43.22
C ASP A 164 6.66 -8.89 -43.37
N ASN A 165 7.48 -7.88 -43.68
CA ASN A 165 8.94 -7.99 -43.82
C ASN A 165 9.64 -8.43 -42.52
N ALA A 166 9.09 -8.05 -41.36
CA ALA A 166 9.61 -8.43 -40.05
C ALA A 166 9.32 -9.91 -39.77
N MET A 167 8.13 -10.37 -40.15
CA MET A 167 7.72 -11.78 -40.04
C MET A 167 8.56 -12.67 -40.94
N GLU A 168 8.78 -12.27 -42.20
CA GLU A 168 9.66 -12.99 -43.13
C GLU A 168 11.09 -13.10 -42.59
N SER A 169 11.62 -12.01 -42.02
CA SER A 169 12.96 -12.01 -41.45
C SER A 169 13.08 -12.95 -40.25
N LEU A 170 12.08 -12.93 -39.38
CA LEU A 170 11.97 -13.82 -38.23
C LEU A 170 11.87 -15.29 -38.68
N GLN A 171 11.02 -15.60 -39.66
CA GLN A 171 10.88 -16.96 -40.21
C GLN A 171 12.18 -17.48 -40.84
N SER A 172 12.90 -16.59 -41.53
CA SER A 172 14.20 -16.90 -42.15
C SER A 172 15.23 -17.31 -41.10
N PHE A 173 15.34 -16.56 -40.01
CA PHE A 173 16.23 -16.91 -38.91
C PHE A 173 15.78 -18.18 -38.16
N ALA A 174 14.47 -18.41 -38.03
CA ALA A 174 13.94 -19.63 -37.43
C ALA A 174 14.27 -20.88 -38.26
N ALA A 175 14.18 -20.80 -39.59
CA ALA A 175 14.49 -21.89 -40.51
C ALA A 175 15.94 -22.40 -40.36
N VAL A 176 16.84 -21.49 -39.98
CA VAL A 176 18.29 -21.71 -39.79
C VAL A 176 18.61 -22.32 -38.41
N GLY A 177 17.60 -22.50 -37.53
CA GLY A 177 17.76 -23.12 -36.22
C GLY A 177 17.89 -22.13 -35.06
N MET A 178 17.66 -20.83 -35.28
CA MET A 178 17.67 -19.82 -34.20
C MET A 178 16.33 -19.68 -33.46
N ALA A 179 15.35 -20.56 -33.72
CA ALA A 179 14.03 -20.46 -33.10
C ALA A 179 14.06 -20.36 -31.55
N PRO A 180 14.84 -21.16 -30.80
CA PRO A 180 14.90 -21.03 -29.33
C PRO A 180 15.50 -19.69 -28.87
N PHE A 181 16.49 -19.17 -29.59
CA PHE A 181 17.10 -17.87 -29.28
C PHE A 181 16.11 -16.74 -29.53
N ILE A 182 15.40 -16.76 -30.67
CA ILE A 182 14.37 -15.77 -30.98
C ILE A 182 13.26 -15.81 -29.93
N GLN A 183 12.81 -17.00 -29.51
CA GLN A 183 11.81 -17.15 -28.45
C GLN A 183 12.26 -16.47 -27.14
N THR A 184 13.51 -16.66 -26.71
CA THR A 184 14.02 -15.98 -25.49
C THR A 184 14.05 -14.46 -25.65
N VAL A 185 14.42 -13.95 -26.82
CA VAL A 185 14.44 -12.51 -27.12
C VAL A 185 13.01 -11.95 -27.13
N VAL A 186 12.08 -12.63 -27.80
CA VAL A 186 10.67 -12.24 -27.87
C VAL A 186 10.06 -12.17 -26.47
N VAL A 187 10.26 -13.18 -25.62
CA VAL A 187 9.79 -13.17 -24.23
C VAL A 187 10.38 -12.00 -23.42
N SER A 188 11.68 -11.71 -23.60
CA SER A 188 12.31 -10.58 -22.91
C SER A 188 11.75 -9.23 -23.35
N VAL A 189 11.55 -9.03 -24.65
CA VAL A 189 11.03 -7.79 -25.24
C VAL A 189 9.56 -7.60 -24.88
N THR A 190 8.73 -8.65 -24.93
CA THR A 190 7.33 -8.54 -24.52
C THR A 190 7.21 -8.27 -23.03
N THR A 191 8.05 -8.89 -22.19
CA THR A 191 8.09 -8.62 -20.75
C THR A 191 8.42 -7.16 -20.46
N GLU A 192 9.47 -6.62 -21.09
CA GLU A 192 9.88 -5.23 -20.93
C GLU A 192 8.81 -4.27 -21.44
N ARG A 193 8.24 -4.55 -22.61
CA ARG A 193 7.19 -3.72 -23.21
C ARG A 193 5.92 -3.66 -22.36
N ILE A 194 5.47 -4.79 -21.81
CA ILE A 194 4.33 -4.83 -20.88
C ILE A 194 4.67 -4.06 -19.62
N GLN A 195 5.85 -4.27 -19.03
CA GLN A 195 6.27 -3.59 -17.81
C GLN A 195 6.34 -2.07 -17.99
N ASN A 196 6.91 -1.60 -19.09
CA ASN A 196 7.00 -0.17 -19.40
C ASN A 196 5.61 0.43 -19.62
N TYR A 197 4.75 -0.23 -20.41
CA TYR A 197 3.38 0.25 -20.63
C TYR A 197 2.57 0.33 -19.33
N VAL A 198 2.69 -0.68 -18.46
CA VAL A 198 2.00 -0.70 -17.16
C VAL A 198 2.49 0.45 -16.28
N PHE A 199 3.79 0.67 -16.21
CA PHE A 199 4.37 1.74 -15.41
C PHE A 199 4.01 3.14 -15.95
N THR A 200 4.13 3.39 -17.25
CA THR A 200 3.88 4.73 -17.81
C THR A 200 2.41 5.13 -17.81
N THR A 201 1.50 4.15 -17.92
CA THR A 201 0.08 4.41 -18.15
C THR A 201 -0.73 4.34 -16.85
N PHE A 202 -0.36 3.45 -15.93
CA PHE A 202 -1.18 3.16 -14.74
C PHE A 202 -0.56 3.60 -13.41
N ALA A 203 0.73 3.98 -13.37
CA ALA A 203 1.35 4.46 -12.13
C ALA A 203 0.66 5.75 -11.65
N GLY A 204 0.30 5.80 -10.36
CA GLY A 204 -0.40 6.94 -9.74
C GLY A 204 -1.82 7.23 -10.24
N VAL A 205 -2.38 6.40 -11.13
CA VAL A 205 -3.77 6.53 -11.61
C VAL A 205 -4.63 5.47 -10.92
N TRP A 206 -5.54 5.87 -10.03
CA TRP A 206 -6.35 4.95 -9.21
C TRP A 206 -7.88 5.06 -9.41
N ASP A 207 -8.33 6.07 -10.15
CA ASP A 207 -9.76 6.45 -10.25
C ASP A 207 -10.44 5.89 -11.49
N GLN A 208 -9.66 5.28 -12.38
CA GLN A 208 -10.13 4.83 -13.68
C GLN A 208 -9.93 3.32 -13.81
N PRO A 209 -10.87 2.63 -14.49
CA PRO A 209 -10.74 1.20 -14.73
C PRO A 209 -9.56 0.93 -15.69
N CYS A 210 -8.54 0.26 -15.19
CA CYS A 210 -7.31 -0.03 -15.93
C CYS A 210 -7.36 -1.40 -16.63
N LEU A 211 -8.06 -2.38 -16.06
CA LEU A 211 -7.97 -3.78 -16.48
C LEU A 211 -8.46 -4.03 -17.90
N ALA A 212 -9.62 -3.47 -18.27
CA ALA A 212 -10.17 -3.65 -19.61
C ALA A 212 -9.23 -3.08 -20.69
N SER A 213 -8.67 -1.89 -20.44
CA SER A 213 -7.71 -1.24 -21.34
C SER A 213 -6.42 -2.05 -21.48
N LEU A 214 -5.92 -2.62 -20.38
CA LEU A 214 -4.73 -3.46 -20.37
C LEU A 214 -4.97 -4.76 -21.16
N GLN A 215 -6.08 -5.44 -20.93
CA GLN A 215 -6.45 -6.66 -21.65
C GLN A 215 -6.58 -6.43 -23.15
N GLN A 216 -7.24 -5.34 -23.56
CA GLN A 216 -7.38 -4.98 -24.96
C GLN A 216 -6.02 -4.66 -25.59
N TRP A 217 -5.19 -3.87 -24.92
CA TRP A 217 -3.87 -3.51 -25.41
C TRP A 217 -2.96 -4.73 -25.56
N VAL A 218 -2.96 -5.67 -24.61
CA VAL A 218 -2.19 -6.91 -24.72
C VAL A 218 -2.65 -7.73 -25.94
N ARG A 219 -3.96 -7.86 -26.15
CA ARG A 219 -4.53 -8.65 -27.26
C ARG A 219 -4.28 -8.03 -28.63
N ILE A 220 -4.29 -6.70 -28.75
CA ILE A 220 -4.15 -6.02 -30.04
C ILE A 220 -2.68 -5.71 -30.36
N ASN A 221 -1.90 -5.24 -29.38
CA ASN A 221 -0.59 -4.65 -29.64
C ASN A 221 0.58 -5.57 -29.31
N VAL A 222 0.40 -6.55 -28.42
CA VAL A 222 1.48 -7.44 -27.94
C VAL A 222 1.32 -8.86 -28.49
N TYR A 223 0.12 -9.42 -28.45
CA TYR A 223 -0.14 -10.80 -28.85
C TYR A 223 0.27 -11.10 -30.30
N PRO A 224 -0.03 -10.24 -31.31
CA PRO A 224 0.41 -10.52 -32.69
C PRO A 224 1.93 -10.60 -32.84
N THR A 225 2.67 -9.69 -32.18
CA THR A 225 4.15 -9.70 -32.21
C THR A 225 4.74 -10.89 -31.48
N PHE A 226 4.08 -11.37 -30.42
CA PHE A 226 4.51 -12.53 -29.66
C PHE A 226 4.36 -13.82 -30.48
N ILE A 227 3.19 -14.05 -31.09
CA ILE A 227 2.94 -15.23 -31.94
C ILE A 227 3.90 -15.25 -33.14
N ALA A 228 4.13 -14.09 -33.78
CA ALA A 228 5.05 -14.00 -34.91
C ALA A 228 6.49 -14.45 -34.57
N GLY A 229 6.93 -14.27 -33.33
CA GLY A 229 8.28 -14.63 -32.87
C GLY A 229 8.41 -16.02 -32.26
N VAL A 230 7.30 -16.67 -31.87
CA VAL A 230 7.31 -18.00 -31.25
C VAL A 230 7.33 -19.13 -32.29
N PHE A 231 6.89 -18.83 -33.52
CA PHE A 231 6.75 -19.74 -34.67
C PHE A 231 5.89 -20.98 -34.37
N ASP A 232 5.29 -21.53 -35.42
CA ASP A 232 4.33 -22.64 -35.35
C ASP A 232 5.04 -23.96 -35.03
N SER A 233 5.61 -24.08 -33.84
CA SER A 233 5.76 -25.39 -33.20
C SER A 233 4.36 -25.87 -32.87
N PHE A 234 3.93 -26.92 -33.57
CA PHE A 234 2.62 -27.59 -33.52
C PHE A 234 2.05 -27.87 -32.10
N GLU A 235 2.86 -27.72 -31.04
CA GLU A 235 2.47 -27.87 -29.62
C GLU A 235 2.11 -26.55 -28.89
N ILE A 236 2.44 -25.37 -29.45
CA ILE A 236 2.24 -24.04 -28.81
C ILE A 236 0.94 -23.34 -29.27
N GLN A 237 0.06 -24.02 -30.02
CA GLN A 237 -1.33 -23.56 -30.21
C GLN A 237 -2.13 -23.48 -28.89
N SER A 238 -1.52 -23.91 -27.77
CA SER A 238 -2.05 -23.87 -26.41
C SER A 238 -1.71 -22.60 -25.61
N SER A 239 -0.74 -21.76 -26.04
CA SER A 239 -0.44 -20.48 -25.38
C SER A 239 -1.52 -19.46 -25.73
N SER A 240 -2.64 -19.57 -25.02
CA SER A 240 -3.78 -18.70 -25.19
C SER A 240 -3.36 -17.25 -24.91
N SER A 241 -3.96 -16.29 -25.63
CA SER A 241 -3.81 -14.85 -25.34
C SER A 241 -4.06 -14.52 -23.86
N ASN A 242 -4.74 -15.41 -23.12
CA ASN A 242 -5.00 -15.28 -21.70
C ASN A 242 -3.74 -15.40 -20.85
N ASP A 243 -2.71 -16.16 -21.23
CA ASP A 243 -1.47 -16.30 -20.43
C ASP A 243 -0.68 -14.99 -20.38
N LEU A 244 -0.58 -14.30 -21.54
CA LEU A 244 0.02 -12.97 -21.60
C LEU A 244 -0.82 -11.93 -20.83
N VAL A 245 -2.15 -12.07 -20.87
CA VAL A 245 -3.04 -11.22 -20.09
C VAL A 245 -2.85 -11.44 -18.59
N GLN A 246 -2.77 -12.69 -18.13
CA GLN A 246 -2.46 -13.02 -16.73
C GLN A 246 -1.11 -12.45 -16.32
N PHE A 247 -0.07 -12.59 -17.17
CA PHE A 247 1.23 -12.00 -16.91
C PHE A 247 1.19 -10.46 -16.79
N ALA A 248 0.42 -9.79 -17.65
CA ALA A 248 0.23 -8.35 -17.57
C ALA A 248 -0.52 -7.94 -16.31
N GLN A 249 -1.54 -8.70 -15.89
CA GLN A 249 -2.25 -8.51 -14.63
C GLN A 249 -1.33 -8.69 -13.43
N ASP A 250 -0.45 -9.70 -13.45
CA ASP A 250 0.56 -9.90 -12.41
C ASP A 250 1.50 -8.70 -12.29
N LYS A 251 1.93 -8.12 -13.43
CA LYS A 251 2.73 -6.89 -13.43
C LYS A 251 1.96 -5.69 -12.86
N LEU A 252 0.68 -5.57 -13.18
CA LEU A 252 -0.19 -4.53 -12.61
C LEU A 252 -0.34 -4.70 -11.09
N ILE A 253 -0.57 -5.92 -10.59
CA ILE A 253 -0.64 -6.20 -9.14
C ILE A 253 0.67 -5.85 -8.45
N ASN A 254 1.82 -6.17 -9.05
CA ASN A 254 3.12 -5.81 -8.47
C ASN A 254 3.29 -4.28 -8.37
N LEU A 255 2.86 -3.53 -9.38
CA LEU A 255 2.84 -2.05 -9.33
C LEU A 255 1.92 -1.56 -8.20
N ARG A 256 0.68 -2.06 -8.15
CA ARG A 256 -0.29 -1.68 -7.10
C ARG A 256 0.16 -2.08 -5.70
N THR A 257 0.90 -3.17 -5.57
CA THR A 257 1.52 -3.58 -4.30
C THR A 257 2.57 -2.57 -3.85
N SER A 258 3.36 -2.01 -4.79
CA SER A 258 4.35 -0.97 -4.47
C SER A 258 3.72 0.38 -4.11
N GLU A 259 2.54 0.67 -4.64
CA GLU A 259 1.79 1.92 -4.38
C GLU A 259 0.72 1.76 -3.28
N MET A 260 0.59 0.58 -2.67
CA MET A 260 -0.55 0.21 -1.82
C MET A 260 -0.77 1.19 -0.66
N TYR A 261 0.30 1.63 0.01
CA TYR A 261 0.18 2.63 1.08
C TYR A 261 -0.40 3.95 0.57
N ASP A 262 0.10 4.45 -0.55
CA ASP A 262 -0.35 5.73 -1.10
C ASP A 262 -1.80 5.63 -1.61
N MET A 263 -2.20 4.45 -2.14
CA MET A 263 -3.57 4.13 -2.46
C MET A 263 -4.49 4.11 -1.24
N VAL A 264 -4.03 3.58 -0.10
CA VAL A 264 -4.79 3.57 1.17
C VAL A 264 -4.94 4.97 1.73
N VAL A 265 -3.90 5.82 1.65
CA VAL A 265 -4.00 7.23 2.04
C VAL A 265 -5.07 7.94 1.22
N ALA A 266 -5.19 7.64 -0.08
CA ALA A 266 -6.21 8.17 -0.97
C ALA A 266 -7.46 7.27 -1.11
N CYS A 267 -7.87 6.57 -0.04
CA CYS A 267 -8.91 5.52 -0.07
C CYS A 267 -10.21 5.92 -0.80
N ASN A 268 -10.67 7.17 -0.67
CA ASN A 268 -11.90 7.66 -1.30
C ASN A 268 -11.80 7.71 -2.83
N ARG A 269 -10.59 7.93 -3.33
CA ARG A 269 -10.28 8.10 -4.75
C ARG A 269 -9.88 6.78 -5.42
N SER A 270 -9.32 5.83 -4.65
CA SER A 270 -8.74 4.57 -5.11
C SER A 270 -9.67 3.35 -5.04
N THR A 271 -10.97 3.52 -4.78
CA THR A 271 -11.94 2.42 -4.61
C THR A 271 -11.99 1.48 -5.82
N ILE A 272 -11.88 2.02 -7.03
CA ILE A 272 -11.85 1.26 -8.28
C ILE A 272 -10.56 0.44 -8.39
N ALA A 273 -9.41 1.02 -8.08
CA ALA A 273 -8.16 0.29 -8.10
C ALA A 273 -8.15 -0.88 -7.09
N PHE A 274 -8.77 -0.73 -5.92
CA PHE A 274 -8.90 -1.84 -4.96
C PHE A 274 -9.79 -2.98 -5.47
N SER A 275 -10.90 -2.66 -6.14
CA SER A 275 -11.77 -3.70 -6.72
C SER A 275 -11.09 -4.43 -7.89
N GLU A 276 -10.25 -3.74 -8.66
CA GLU A 276 -9.43 -4.36 -9.71
C GLU A 276 -8.35 -5.28 -9.13
N VAL A 277 -7.70 -4.88 -8.03
CA VAL A 277 -6.75 -5.74 -7.31
C VAL A 277 -7.47 -6.99 -6.78
N HIS A 278 -8.66 -6.82 -6.19
CA HIS A 278 -9.49 -7.97 -5.77
C HIS A 278 -9.76 -8.93 -6.93
N LEU A 279 -10.21 -8.41 -8.07
CA LEU A 279 -10.52 -9.21 -9.26
C LEU A 279 -9.30 -9.99 -9.74
N CYS A 280 -8.13 -9.34 -9.83
CA CYS A 280 -6.91 -10.00 -10.30
C CYS A 280 -6.42 -11.09 -9.35
N LEU A 281 -6.51 -10.85 -8.03
CA LEU A 281 -6.18 -11.87 -7.02
C LEU A 281 -7.15 -13.06 -7.07
N ALA A 282 -8.43 -12.82 -7.39
CA ALA A 282 -9.43 -13.85 -7.52
C ALA A 282 -9.25 -14.72 -8.77
N THR A 283 -8.88 -14.11 -9.92
CA THR A 283 -8.71 -14.80 -11.21
C THR A 283 -7.41 -15.59 -11.32
N GLY A 284 -6.38 -15.25 -10.54
CA GLY A 284 -5.09 -15.92 -10.60
C GLY A 284 -5.13 -17.40 -10.18
N SER A 285 -4.20 -18.17 -10.73
CA SER A 285 -3.90 -19.55 -10.31
C SER A 285 -3.69 -19.64 -8.80
N PRO A 286 -4.13 -20.72 -8.11
CA PRO A 286 -4.03 -20.83 -6.65
C PRO A 286 -2.62 -20.59 -6.10
N THR A 287 -1.58 -21.05 -6.79
CA THR A 287 -0.18 -20.85 -6.38
C THR A 287 0.25 -19.38 -6.49
N THR A 288 -0.09 -18.73 -7.61
CA THR A 288 0.20 -17.31 -7.86
C THR A 288 -0.56 -16.41 -6.87
N ARG A 289 -1.81 -16.74 -6.58
CA ARG A 289 -2.66 -16.03 -5.61
C ARG A 289 -2.02 -15.99 -4.23
N THR A 290 -1.58 -17.13 -3.71
CA THR A 290 -0.94 -17.19 -2.38
C THR A 290 0.34 -16.36 -2.33
N LEU A 291 1.18 -16.44 -3.37
CA LEU A 291 2.41 -15.66 -3.45
C LEU A 291 2.15 -14.15 -3.53
N GLN A 292 1.18 -13.71 -4.33
CA GLN A 292 0.82 -12.29 -4.46
C GLN A 292 0.21 -11.73 -3.18
N ARG A 293 -0.67 -12.50 -2.52
CA ARG A 293 -1.24 -12.13 -1.22
C ARG A 293 -0.16 -11.97 -0.15
N ALA A 294 0.81 -12.88 -0.09
CA ALA A 294 1.95 -12.77 0.83
C ALA A 294 2.80 -11.53 0.54
N ARG A 295 3.18 -11.31 -0.74
CA ARG A 295 3.93 -10.12 -1.16
C ARG A 295 3.21 -8.82 -0.84
N LEU A 296 1.89 -8.78 -1.01
CA LEU A 296 1.06 -7.62 -0.68
C LEU A 296 1.18 -7.27 0.80
N VAL A 297 1.01 -8.26 1.68
CA VAL A 297 1.13 -8.08 3.13
C VAL A 297 2.54 -7.61 3.50
N ASP A 298 3.58 -8.27 3.01
CA ASP A 298 4.96 -7.94 3.36
C ASP A 298 5.37 -6.53 2.88
N ALA A 299 5.02 -6.19 1.64
CA ALA A 299 5.31 -4.88 1.07
C ALA A 299 4.56 -3.77 1.81
N PHE A 300 3.27 -3.98 2.12
CA PHE A 300 2.47 -2.99 2.83
C PHE A 300 2.95 -2.80 4.28
N ILE A 301 3.28 -3.88 5.00
CA ILE A 301 3.85 -3.78 6.35
C ILE A 301 5.18 -3.01 6.32
N SER A 302 6.05 -3.28 5.33
CA SER A 302 7.30 -2.53 5.14
C SER A 302 7.04 -1.03 4.92
N GLN A 303 6.08 -0.68 4.07
CA GLN A 303 5.69 0.71 3.81
C GLN A 303 5.12 1.38 5.07
N CYS A 304 4.27 0.69 5.83
CA CYS A 304 3.73 1.18 7.10
C CYS A 304 4.85 1.44 8.13
N ASN A 305 5.82 0.53 8.27
CA ASN A 305 6.94 0.73 9.19
C ASN A 305 7.80 1.95 8.81
N SER A 306 7.99 2.20 7.52
CA SER A 306 8.78 3.34 7.03
C SER A 306 8.01 4.67 7.11
N LYS A 307 6.76 4.71 6.63
CA LYS A 307 5.99 5.95 6.42
C LYS A 307 5.01 6.31 7.54
N LEU A 308 4.56 5.33 8.34
CA LEU A 308 3.50 5.54 9.34
C LEU A 308 3.95 5.26 10.78
N LEU A 309 4.57 4.10 11.04
CA LEU A 309 4.83 3.57 12.39
C LEU A 309 6.17 4.07 12.97
N HIS A 310 6.36 5.38 12.96
CA HIS A 310 7.54 6.05 13.52
C HIS A 310 7.13 7.21 14.44
N LEU A 311 8.05 7.62 15.33
CA LEU A 311 7.76 8.58 16.41
C LEU A 311 7.21 9.94 15.94
N GLY A 312 7.59 10.36 14.73
CA GLY A 312 7.14 11.61 14.11
C GLY A 312 5.69 11.63 13.61
N SER A 313 5.03 10.48 13.52
CA SER A 313 3.63 10.41 13.08
C SER A 313 2.66 10.76 14.20
N ASN A 314 1.77 11.72 13.95
CA ASN A 314 0.70 12.06 14.88
C ASN A 314 -0.26 10.86 15.07
N THR A 315 -0.69 10.61 16.31
CA THR A 315 -1.67 9.59 16.68
C THR A 315 -2.96 9.70 15.86
N VAL A 316 -3.47 10.91 15.61
CA VAL A 316 -4.67 11.14 14.77
C VAL A 316 -4.46 10.62 13.34
N LYS A 317 -3.28 10.89 12.75
CA LYS A 317 -2.94 10.42 11.39
C LYS A 317 -2.92 8.89 11.34
N ILE A 318 -2.33 8.25 12.36
CA ILE A 318 -2.27 6.78 12.44
C ILE A 318 -3.68 6.17 12.52
N ILE A 319 -4.59 6.79 13.29
CA ILE A 319 -5.97 6.34 13.40
C ILE A 319 -6.70 6.47 12.05
N VAL A 320 -6.59 7.62 11.37
CA VAL A 320 -7.21 7.83 10.05
C VAL A 320 -6.70 6.81 9.03
N GLU A 321 -5.37 6.62 8.96
CA GLU A 321 -4.79 5.64 8.03
C GLU A 321 -5.15 4.20 8.39
N TYR A 322 -5.35 3.88 9.67
CA TYR A 322 -5.85 2.58 10.10
C TYR A 322 -7.30 2.35 9.65
N ILE A 323 -8.18 3.35 9.78
CA ILE A 323 -9.56 3.29 9.29
C ILE A 323 -9.56 3.10 7.77
N ASN A 324 -8.75 3.86 7.04
CA ASN A 324 -8.61 3.71 5.59
C ASN A 324 -8.05 2.33 5.21
N THR A 325 -7.11 1.78 5.99
CA THR A 325 -6.57 0.42 5.78
C THR A 325 -7.67 -0.62 5.92
N ILE A 326 -8.56 -0.50 6.92
CA ILE A 326 -9.71 -1.39 7.10
C ILE A 326 -10.64 -1.30 5.88
N LYS A 327 -11.05 -0.09 5.49
CA LYS A 327 -11.92 0.12 4.32
C LYS A 327 -11.34 -0.46 3.03
N ALA A 328 -10.09 -0.12 2.73
CA ALA A 328 -9.39 -0.57 1.53
C ALA A 328 -9.22 -2.09 1.48
N LEU A 329 -8.73 -2.71 2.55
CA LEU A 329 -8.45 -4.14 2.56
C LEU A 329 -9.71 -5.00 2.64
N LEU A 330 -10.83 -4.48 3.15
CA LEU A 330 -12.13 -5.15 3.06
C LEU A 330 -12.68 -5.17 1.62
N ILE A 331 -12.34 -4.17 0.80
CA ILE A 331 -12.64 -4.19 -0.64
C ILE A 331 -11.75 -5.20 -1.37
N VAL A 332 -10.44 -5.22 -1.05
CA VAL A 332 -9.47 -6.13 -1.68
C VAL A 332 -9.72 -7.59 -1.29
N ASP A 333 -10.05 -7.85 -0.02
CA ASP A 333 -10.31 -9.17 0.53
C ASP A 333 -11.49 -9.13 1.50
N PRO A 334 -12.71 -9.42 1.02
CA PRO A 334 -13.92 -9.46 1.84
C PRO A 334 -13.85 -10.45 3.01
N THR A 335 -12.95 -11.43 2.96
CA THR A 335 -12.77 -12.38 4.08
C THR A 335 -12.12 -11.71 5.30
N GLY A 336 -11.35 -10.63 5.10
CA GLY A 336 -10.62 -9.94 6.16
C GLY A 336 -9.30 -10.62 6.58
N VAL A 337 -8.87 -11.69 5.89
CA VAL A 337 -7.62 -12.41 6.22
C VAL A 337 -6.39 -11.54 6.01
N LEU A 338 -6.32 -10.79 4.90
CA LEU A 338 -5.21 -9.85 4.66
C LEU A 338 -5.19 -8.73 5.70
N LEU A 339 -6.36 -8.22 6.05
CA LEU A 339 -6.51 -7.15 7.04
C LEU A 339 -6.01 -7.60 8.42
N ASP A 340 -6.33 -8.82 8.86
CA ASP A 340 -5.87 -9.30 10.18
C ASP A 340 -4.34 -9.34 10.28
N LYS A 341 -3.64 -9.77 9.23
CA LYS A 341 -2.17 -9.80 9.19
C LYS A 341 -1.57 -8.40 9.27
N VAL A 342 -2.08 -7.49 8.45
CA VAL A 342 -1.59 -6.11 8.33
C VAL A 342 -1.96 -5.26 9.55
N ALA A 343 -3.10 -5.51 10.19
CA ALA A 343 -3.56 -4.73 11.34
C ALA A 343 -2.69 -4.97 12.59
N ARG A 344 -2.12 -6.17 12.77
CA ARG A 344 -1.32 -6.51 13.97
C ARG A 344 -0.19 -5.51 14.29
N PRO A 345 0.73 -5.15 13.37
CA PRO A 345 1.77 -4.17 13.66
C PRO A 345 1.21 -2.78 13.97
N ILE A 346 0.16 -2.33 13.27
CA ILE A 346 -0.49 -1.04 13.51
C ILE A 346 -1.12 -1.02 14.91
N ARG A 347 -1.88 -2.06 15.27
CA ARG A 347 -2.49 -2.22 16.60
C ARG A 347 -1.44 -2.28 17.70
N LYS A 348 -0.35 -3.02 17.49
CA LYS A 348 0.77 -3.10 18.45
C LYS A 348 1.39 -1.73 18.68
N TYR A 349 1.55 -0.93 17.63
CA TYR A 349 2.06 0.44 17.75
C TYR A 349 1.08 1.37 18.48
N LEU A 350 -0.21 1.36 18.11
CA LEU A 350 -1.25 2.15 18.76
C LEU A 350 -1.35 1.87 20.27
N LYS A 351 -1.19 0.61 20.71
CA LYS A 351 -1.14 0.24 22.14
C LYS A 351 -0.04 0.94 22.94
N THR A 352 1.04 1.38 22.30
CA THR A 352 2.15 2.07 22.99
C THR A 352 1.88 3.56 23.22
N ARG A 353 0.92 4.15 22.51
CA ARG A 353 0.56 5.57 22.57
C ARG A 353 -0.39 5.82 23.74
N ARG A 354 0.04 6.63 24.73
CA ARG A 354 -0.76 6.99 25.91
C ARG A 354 -1.92 7.92 25.60
N ASP A 355 -1.79 8.72 24.55
CA ASP A 355 -2.74 9.72 24.09
C ASP A 355 -3.86 9.15 23.19
N LEU A 356 -3.80 7.85 22.87
CA LEU A 356 -4.78 7.19 21.99
C LEU A 356 -6.22 7.37 22.47
N VAL A 357 -6.48 7.09 23.75
CA VAL A 357 -7.84 7.10 24.31
C VAL A 357 -8.47 8.49 24.23
N SER A 358 -7.70 9.53 24.58
CA SER A 358 -8.20 10.91 24.53
C SER A 358 -8.56 11.35 23.11
N HIS A 359 -7.74 10.99 22.11
CA HIS A 359 -8.05 11.29 20.71
C HIS A 359 -9.25 10.50 20.18
N LEU A 360 -9.40 9.23 20.57
CA LEU A 360 -10.57 8.42 20.21
C LEU A 360 -11.85 9.02 20.78
N VAL A 361 -11.89 9.29 22.09
CA VAL A 361 -13.07 9.87 22.76
C VAL A 361 -13.48 11.20 22.13
N LYS A 362 -12.52 12.10 21.87
CA LYS A 362 -12.81 13.37 21.17
C LYS A 362 -13.30 13.15 19.75
N GLY A 363 -12.67 12.23 19.02
CA GLY A 363 -13.05 11.87 17.66
C GLY A 363 -14.43 11.19 17.55
N MET A 364 -14.90 10.55 18.61
CA MET A 364 -16.22 9.91 18.72
C MET A 364 -17.36 10.92 18.94
N LEU A 365 -17.08 12.00 19.67
CA LEU A 365 -18.11 12.93 20.13
C LEU A 365 -18.30 14.14 19.21
N ASP A 366 -17.25 14.63 18.55
CA ASP A 366 -17.34 15.84 17.72
C ASP A 366 -17.90 15.51 16.32
N PRO A 367 -19.10 15.97 15.95
CA PRO A 367 -19.68 15.69 14.64
C PRO A 367 -19.17 16.60 13.52
N ASN A 368 -18.43 17.66 13.84
CA ASN A 368 -18.09 18.67 12.85
C ASN A 368 -16.88 18.24 12.01
N PRO A 369 -17.02 18.15 10.66
CA PRO A 369 -15.93 17.69 9.79
C PRO A 369 -14.75 18.66 9.70
N GLU A 370 -14.94 19.94 10.03
CA GLU A 370 -13.85 20.94 10.01
C GLU A 370 -12.94 20.85 11.23
N THR A 371 -13.50 20.52 12.40
CA THR A 371 -12.76 20.42 13.67
C THR A 371 -12.26 19.00 13.91
N ASN A 372 -13.01 17.99 13.48
CA ASN A 372 -12.73 16.58 13.73
C ASN A 372 -12.19 15.85 12.49
N ARG A 373 -10.88 15.60 12.47
CA ARG A 373 -10.25 14.74 11.44
C ARG A 373 -10.68 13.26 11.52
N LEU A 374 -11.28 12.86 12.63
CA LEU A 374 -11.85 11.53 12.88
C LEU A 374 -13.38 11.54 12.70
N TYR A 375 -13.96 12.49 11.94
CA TYR A 375 -15.41 12.60 11.77
C TYR A 375 -16.07 11.29 11.32
N GLU A 376 -15.37 10.49 10.50
CA GLU A 376 -15.88 9.20 10.03
C GLU A 376 -16.23 8.25 11.19
N LEU A 377 -15.52 8.41 12.30
CA LEU A 377 -15.73 7.64 13.51
C LEU A 377 -16.96 8.13 14.29
N ALA A 378 -17.19 9.43 14.35
CA ALA A 378 -18.44 10.00 14.85
C ALA A 378 -19.65 9.64 13.97
N SER A 379 -19.48 9.59 12.64
CA SER A 379 -20.54 9.17 11.71
C SER A 379 -20.91 7.70 11.92
N ALA A 380 -19.92 6.81 12.01
CA ALA A 380 -20.16 5.38 12.25
C ALA A 380 -20.94 5.12 13.55
N LEU A 381 -20.68 5.90 14.60
CA LEU A 381 -21.44 5.82 15.85
C LEU A 381 -22.89 6.27 15.72
N ARG A 382 -23.16 7.22 14.83
CA ARG A 382 -24.49 7.81 14.64
C ARG A 382 -25.36 6.98 13.71
N ASP A 383 -24.76 6.35 12.72
CA ASP A 383 -25.51 5.66 11.67
C ASP A 383 -26.18 4.39 12.17
N ASN A 384 -25.80 3.81 13.33
CA ASN A 384 -26.39 2.59 13.92
C ASN A 384 -26.49 1.37 12.97
N THR A 385 -26.01 1.49 11.72
CA THR A 385 -26.07 0.47 10.67
C THR A 385 -25.09 -0.67 10.94
N CYS A 386 -24.13 -0.45 11.82
CA CYS A 386 -23.25 -1.48 12.37
C CYS A 386 -23.82 -1.95 13.71
N HIS A 387 -24.94 -2.67 13.67
CA HIS A 387 -25.18 -3.64 14.73
C HIS A 387 -23.92 -4.49 14.80
N ALA A 388 -23.30 -4.56 15.99
CA ALA A 388 -22.33 -5.60 16.31
C ALA A 388 -22.95 -6.88 15.76
N SER A 389 -22.46 -7.33 14.62
CA SER A 389 -22.93 -8.56 14.02
C SER A 389 -22.47 -9.57 15.05
N THR A 390 -23.36 -9.96 15.97
CA THR A 390 -23.08 -10.99 16.96
C THR A 390 -22.43 -12.08 16.16
N ALA A 391 -21.12 -12.28 16.37
CA ALA A 391 -20.33 -13.17 15.54
C ALA A 391 -21.12 -14.47 15.51
N ILE A 392 -21.75 -14.76 14.37
CA ILE A 392 -22.64 -15.89 14.26
C ILE A 392 -21.72 -17.06 14.52
N ASP A 393 -22.00 -17.79 15.61
CA ASP A 393 -21.16 -18.89 16.02
C ASP A 393 -21.04 -19.84 14.83
N ASP A 394 -19.83 -20.32 14.55
CA ASP A 394 -19.56 -21.18 13.39
C ASP A 394 -20.46 -22.43 13.40
N LEU A 395 -20.88 -22.87 14.59
CA LEU A 395 -21.82 -23.97 14.81
C LEU A 395 -23.27 -23.65 14.41
N THR A 396 -23.61 -22.36 14.30
CA THR A 396 -24.96 -21.86 13.99
C THR A 396 -25.09 -21.31 12.57
N ASP A 397 -23.98 -21.16 11.85
CA ASP A 397 -23.97 -20.64 10.48
C ASP A 397 -24.19 -21.74 9.42
N ILE A 398 -25.32 -21.66 8.71
CA ILE A 398 -25.70 -22.57 7.61
C ILE A 398 -24.82 -22.34 6.36
N HIS A 399 -24.21 -21.15 6.25
CA HIS A 399 -23.30 -20.76 5.18
C HIS A 399 -21.83 -20.79 5.61
N TRP A 400 -21.52 -21.55 6.67
CA TRP A 400 -20.15 -21.70 7.13
C TRP A 400 -19.27 -22.31 6.02
N VAL A 401 -18.12 -21.68 5.81
CA VAL A 401 -17.07 -22.13 4.88
C VAL A 401 -15.77 -22.13 5.67
N PRO A 402 -14.92 -23.17 5.54
CA PRO A 402 -13.65 -23.21 6.24
C PRO A 402 -12.76 -22.03 5.87
N ASP A 403 -11.94 -21.63 6.83
CA ASP A 403 -11.01 -20.53 6.63
C ASP A 403 -10.01 -20.81 5.49
N PRO A 404 -9.62 -19.77 4.72
CA PRO A 404 -8.56 -19.88 3.74
C PRO A 404 -7.25 -20.39 4.35
N ILE A 405 -6.45 -21.11 3.56
CA ILE A 405 -5.16 -21.69 4.01
C ILE A 405 -4.16 -20.65 4.52
N ASP A 406 -4.32 -19.40 4.15
CA ASP A 406 -3.48 -18.29 4.55
C ASP A 406 -3.99 -17.58 5.82
N ALA A 407 -5.14 -17.98 6.38
CA ALA A 407 -5.62 -17.50 7.66
C ALA A 407 -4.67 -17.92 8.80
N LEU A 408 -4.52 -17.05 9.80
CA LEU A 408 -3.76 -17.37 11.00
C LEU A 408 -4.59 -18.26 11.94
N PRO A 409 -3.98 -19.09 12.80
CA PRO A 409 -4.73 -20.02 13.67
C PRO A 409 -5.74 -19.35 14.63
N ASP A 410 -5.53 -18.07 14.93
CA ASP A 410 -6.36 -17.22 15.79
C ASP A 410 -7.34 -16.33 14.99
N PHE A 411 -7.42 -16.51 13.67
CA PHE A 411 -8.34 -15.79 12.81
C PHE A 411 -9.79 -16.09 13.17
N LYS A 412 -10.62 -15.05 13.18
CA LYS A 412 -12.06 -15.15 13.37
C LYS A 412 -12.75 -14.22 12.37
N LYS A 413 -13.61 -14.79 11.54
CA LYS A 413 -14.37 -14.05 10.53
C LYS A 413 -15.24 -12.97 11.20
N GLY A 414 -15.27 -11.77 10.63
CA GLY A 414 -16.10 -10.66 11.12
C GLY A 414 -15.56 -9.87 12.32
N LYS A 415 -14.44 -10.26 12.95
CA LYS A 415 -13.89 -9.53 14.11
C LYS A 415 -13.34 -8.12 13.77
N VAL A 416 -13.05 -7.85 12.50
CA VAL A 416 -12.42 -6.59 12.04
C VAL A 416 -13.24 -5.92 10.92
N SER A 417 -14.53 -6.26 10.79
CA SER A 417 -15.39 -5.63 9.78
C SER A 417 -15.73 -4.19 10.13
N ASP A 418 -15.97 -3.91 11.42
CA ASP A 418 -16.20 -2.55 11.91
C ASP A 418 -14.88 -1.95 12.45
N PHE A 419 -14.54 -0.77 11.93
CA PHE A 419 -13.34 -0.06 12.36
C PHE A 419 -13.44 0.49 13.79
N VAL A 420 -14.64 0.78 14.29
CA VAL A 420 -14.80 1.24 15.67
C VAL A 420 -14.59 0.07 16.64
N ASP A 421 -15.06 -1.13 16.32
CA ASP A 421 -14.73 -2.35 17.09
C ASP A 421 -13.26 -2.76 16.95
N ALA A 422 -12.69 -2.58 15.75
CA ALA A 422 -11.29 -2.83 15.52
C ALA A 422 -10.39 -1.90 16.35
N LEU A 423 -10.80 -0.64 16.56
CA LEU A 423 -10.11 0.36 17.38
C LEU A 423 -10.33 0.12 18.87
N THR A 424 -11.55 -0.24 19.30
CA THR A 424 -11.82 -0.54 20.72
C THR A 424 -11.12 -1.82 21.15
N SER A 425 -10.98 -2.81 20.26
CA SER A 425 -10.19 -4.03 20.49
C SER A 425 -8.69 -3.77 20.66
N VAL A 426 -8.17 -2.58 20.29
CA VAL A 426 -6.79 -2.20 20.57
C VAL A 426 -6.60 -1.91 22.06
N LEU A 427 -7.65 -1.47 22.74
CA LEU A 427 -7.58 -1.12 24.16
C LEU A 427 -7.50 -2.38 25.02
N PRO A 428 -6.62 -2.42 26.05
CA PRO A 428 -6.53 -3.57 26.94
C PRO A 428 -7.83 -3.83 27.71
N LEU A 429 -8.50 -2.76 28.12
CA LEU A 429 -9.71 -2.75 28.92
C LEU A 429 -10.63 -1.65 28.40
N LEU A 430 -11.88 -1.99 28.12
CA LEU A 430 -12.91 -1.04 27.71
C LEU A 430 -13.18 0.01 28.79
N ALA A 431 -13.01 -0.36 30.07
CA ALA A 431 -13.15 0.54 31.22
C ALA A 431 -12.29 1.82 31.12
N VAL A 432 -11.12 1.76 30.48
CA VAL A 432 -10.25 2.94 30.30
C VAL A 432 -10.91 3.96 29.36
N LEU A 433 -11.62 3.48 28.33
CA LEU A 433 -12.37 4.33 27.41
C LEU A 433 -13.56 4.98 28.12
N ILE A 434 -14.29 4.19 28.93
CA ILE A 434 -15.46 4.66 29.67
C ILE A 434 -15.08 5.70 30.73
N ASP A 435 -13.95 5.51 31.43
CA ASP A 435 -13.45 6.49 32.40
C ASP A 435 -13.13 7.83 31.73
N GLU A 436 -12.48 7.83 30.56
CA GLU A 436 -12.21 9.04 29.80
C GLU A 436 -13.49 9.70 29.25
N PHE A 437 -14.48 8.91 28.81
CA PHE A 437 -15.82 9.45 28.51
C PHE A 437 -16.44 10.11 29.74
N THR A 438 -16.36 9.45 30.90
CA THR A 438 -16.94 9.94 32.16
C THR A 438 -16.33 11.27 32.56
N LYS A 439 -15.01 11.42 32.48
CA LYS A 439 -14.30 12.69 32.73
C LYS A 439 -14.71 13.78 31.77
N LEU A 440 -14.77 13.47 30.46
CA LEU A 440 -15.13 14.46 29.45
C LEU A 440 -16.57 14.96 29.64
N PHE A 441 -17.51 14.04 29.82
CA PHE A 441 -18.90 14.40 30.07
C PHE A 441 -19.09 15.08 31.42
N ALA A 442 -18.30 14.76 32.46
CA ALA A 442 -18.32 15.50 33.72
C ALA A 442 -18.06 16.99 33.49
N VAL A 443 -16.99 17.32 32.75
CA VAL A 443 -16.64 18.71 32.45
C VAL A 443 -17.72 19.37 31.60
N LYS A 444 -18.18 18.71 30.52
CA LYS A 444 -19.24 19.25 29.66
C LYS A 444 -20.56 19.52 30.40
N LEU A 445 -20.95 18.63 31.31
CA LEU A 445 -22.19 18.79 32.10
C LEU A 445 -22.10 19.97 33.08
N LEU A 446 -20.90 20.31 33.58
CA LEU A 446 -20.70 21.45 34.46
C LEU A 446 -20.59 22.78 33.70
N GLU A 447 -19.99 22.77 32.52
CA GLU A 447 -19.81 23.98 31.69
C GLU A 447 -21.06 24.36 30.88
N ALA A 448 -21.82 23.39 30.40
CA ALA A 448 -22.91 23.59 29.44
C ALA A 448 -24.26 23.11 29.99
N SER A 449 -24.75 23.75 31.07
CA SER A 449 -26.05 23.44 31.68
C SER A 449 -27.24 23.54 30.70
N ASP A 450 -27.07 24.23 29.58
CA ASP A 450 -28.15 24.51 28.62
C ASP A 450 -28.23 23.46 27.48
N ASN A 451 -27.15 22.71 27.22
CA ASN A 451 -27.05 21.75 26.10
C ASN A 451 -27.23 20.28 26.54
N LEU A 452 -28.00 20.04 27.61
CA LEU A 452 -28.21 18.69 28.17
C LEU A 452 -28.79 17.70 27.15
N ARG A 453 -29.60 18.18 26.21
CA ARG A 453 -30.23 17.34 25.19
C ARG A 453 -29.21 16.69 24.25
N GLU A 454 -28.22 17.46 23.79
CA GLU A 454 -27.18 16.93 22.90
C GLU A 454 -26.30 15.90 23.62
N ILE A 455 -25.95 16.19 24.88
CA ILE A 455 -25.19 15.28 25.73
C ILE A 455 -25.96 13.97 25.95
N PHE A 456 -27.26 14.05 26.21
CA PHE A 456 -28.13 12.88 26.36
C PHE A 456 -28.16 12.02 25.09
N GLU A 457 -28.38 12.63 23.93
CA GLU A 457 -28.39 11.93 22.64
C GLU A 457 -27.06 11.23 22.33
N ASP A 458 -25.93 11.86 22.66
CA ASP A 458 -24.60 11.27 22.46
C ASP A 458 -24.36 10.10 23.42
N VAL A 459 -24.80 10.19 24.68
CA VAL A 459 -24.72 9.10 25.66
C VAL A 459 -25.60 7.92 25.25
N GLU A 460 -26.82 8.14 24.74
CA GLU A 460 -27.68 7.06 24.25
C GLU A 460 -27.05 6.28 23.09
N LYS A 461 -26.43 6.98 22.13
CA LYS A 461 -25.70 6.33 21.02
C LYS A 461 -24.54 5.49 21.53
N LEU A 462 -23.80 5.99 22.52
CA LEU A 462 -22.71 5.21 23.13
C LEU A 462 -23.23 3.97 23.86
N LYS A 463 -24.35 4.06 24.59
CA LYS A 463 -25.00 2.92 25.25
C LYS A 463 -25.46 1.85 24.28
N LEU A 464 -26.01 2.24 23.13
CA LEU A 464 -26.43 1.30 22.09
C LEU A 464 -25.24 0.46 21.61
N ARG A 465 -24.04 1.05 21.59
CA ARG A 465 -22.85 0.40 21.02
C ARG A 465 -21.99 -0.36 22.04
N PHE A 466 -21.78 0.18 23.24
CA PHE A 466 -20.92 -0.45 24.27
C PHE A 466 -21.69 -1.18 25.37
N GLY A 467 -23.01 -1.06 25.39
CA GLY A 467 -23.87 -1.65 26.41
C GLY A 467 -24.27 -0.64 27.50
N GLN A 468 -25.46 -0.85 28.04
CA GLN A 468 -26.08 0.07 29.01
C GLN A 468 -25.40 0.02 30.39
N SER A 469 -24.88 -1.14 30.81
CA SER A 469 -24.30 -1.33 32.14
C SER A 469 -23.08 -0.46 32.40
N GLU A 470 -22.28 -0.24 31.36
CA GLU A 470 -21.01 0.47 31.44
C GLU A 470 -21.18 1.98 31.70
N PHE A 471 -22.32 2.55 31.30
CA PHE A 471 -22.61 3.98 31.43
C PHE A 471 -23.48 4.33 32.65
N ALA A 472 -23.66 3.40 33.59
CA ALA A 472 -24.48 3.64 34.78
C ALA A 472 -23.99 4.85 35.61
N THR A 473 -22.68 5.08 35.70
CA THR A 473 -22.11 6.27 36.36
C THR A 473 -22.55 7.55 35.68
N LEU A 474 -22.50 7.59 34.34
CA LEU A 474 -22.91 8.75 33.56
C LEU A 474 -24.42 9.01 33.66
N ASP A 475 -25.23 7.97 33.81
CA ASP A 475 -26.68 8.11 34.01
C ASP A 475 -27.03 8.76 35.34
N VAL A 476 -26.25 8.45 36.39
CA VAL A 476 -26.40 9.14 37.67
C VAL A 476 -25.98 10.60 37.52
N MET A 477 -24.91 10.89 36.80
CA MET A 477 -24.43 12.26 36.58
C MET A 477 -25.46 13.12 35.81
N ILE A 478 -26.06 12.59 34.74
CA ILE A 478 -27.10 13.31 33.98
C ILE A 478 -28.33 13.54 34.87
N ARG A 479 -28.75 12.52 35.63
CA ARG A 479 -29.87 12.63 36.56
C ARG A 479 -29.60 13.66 37.65
N ASP A 480 -28.38 13.72 38.19
CA ASP A 480 -28.00 14.70 39.20
C ASP A 480 -28.21 16.14 38.68
N VAL A 481 -27.78 16.41 37.44
CA VAL A 481 -27.94 17.74 36.82
C VAL A 481 -29.42 18.05 36.57
N GLU A 482 -30.20 17.10 36.03
CA GLU A 482 -31.65 17.29 35.83
C GLU A 482 -32.41 17.49 37.14
N GLU A 483 -32.15 16.66 38.16
CA GLU A 483 -32.74 16.79 39.49
C GLU A 483 -32.34 18.11 40.14
N SER A 484 -31.10 18.57 39.95
CA SER A 484 -30.64 19.86 40.49
C SER A 484 -31.41 21.04 39.89
N SER A 485 -31.63 21.05 38.57
CA SER A 485 -32.43 22.07 37.89
C SER A 485 -33.88 22.10 38.42
N GLN A 486 -34.51 20.93 38.56
CA GLN A 486 -35.85 20.81 39.13
C GLN A 486 -35.91 21.26 40.60
N LEU A 487 -34.87 20.99 41.38
CA LEU A 487 -34.80 21.41 42.78
C LEU A 487 -34.60 22.92 42.91
N ASN A 488 -33.78 23.52 42.05
CA ASN A 488 -33.60 24.98 42.01
C ASN A 488 -34.91 25.70 41.70
N GLN A 489 -35.70 25.18 40.75
CA GLN A 489 -37.04 25.72 40.46
C GLN A 489 -38.00 25.61 41.65
N LYS A 490 -37.94 24.51 42.41
CA LYS A 490 -38.82 24.28 43.58
C LYS A 490 -38.44 25.10 44.80
N ILE A 491 -37.14 25.30 45.04
CA ILE A 491 -36.65 26.10 46.18
C ILE A 491 -36.79 27.60 45.85
N GLY A 492 -36.61 27.98 44.58
CA GLY A 492 -36.88 29.32 44.07
C GLY A 492 -36.05 30.40 44.73
N ASN A 493 -34.77 30.50 44.39
CA ASN A 493 -33.94 31.68 44.70
C ASN A 493 -33.47 32.32 43.39
N PRO A 494 -33.81 33.59 43.09
CA PRO A 494 -33.38 34.27 41.87
C PRO A 494 -31.86 34.55 41.81
N LEU A 495 -31.18 34.56 42.96
CA LEU A 495 -29.75 34.89 43.07
C LEU A 495 -28.83 33.67 43.03
N LEU A 496 -29.37 32.45 43.25
CA LEU A 496 -28.57 31.23 43.39
C LEU A 496 -29.06 30.11 42.47
N ASN A 497 -28.18 29.66 41.58
CA ASN A 497 -28.34 28.42 40.83
C ASN A 497 -27.29 27.40 41.31
N LEU A 498 -27.73 26.33 41.98
CA LEU A 498 -26.83 25.33 42.57
C LEU A 498 -26.92 24.00 41.82
N THR A 499 -25.80 23.53 41.26
CA THR A 499 -25.70 22.18 40.71
C THR A 499 -25.44 21.20 41.85
N ILE A 500 -26.45 20.38 42.18
CA ILE A 500 -26.39 19.40 43.27
C ILE A 500 -25.90 18.07 42.71
N LEU A 501 -24.72 17.62 43.13
CA LEU A 501 -24.03 16.47 42.55
C LEU A 501 -23.86 15.35 43.58
N SER A 502 -23.90 14.09 43.14
CA SER A 502 -23.61 12.94 44.00
C SER A 502 -22.10 12.75 44.20
N ARG A 503 -21.66 12.56 45.45
CA ARG A 503 -20.22 12.51 45.77
C ARG A 503 -19.47 11.39 45.03
N ASN A 504 -20.05 10.20 44.97
CA ASN A 504 -19.34 8.98 44.56
C ASN A 504 -19.23 8.79 43.04
N TYR A 505 -20.04 9.51 42.25
CA TYR A 505 -20.12 9.31 40.80
C TYR A 505 -19.38 10.39 40.00
N TRP A 506 -18.95 11.47 40.65
CA TRP A 506 -18.25 12.59 40.04
C TRP A 506 -16.77 12.60 40.46
N PRO A 507 -15.83 12.23 39.56
CA PRO A 507 -14.41 12.10 39.88
C PRO A 507 -13.81 13.41 40.42
N SER A 508 -14.05 14.52 39.71
CA SER A 508 -13.53 15.85 40.07
C SER A 508 -14.05 16.35 41.43
N VAL A 509 -15.30 16.01 41.76
CA VAL A 509 -15.96 16.40 43.02
C VAL A 509 -15.42 15.58 44.18
N SER A 510 -15.17 14.29 43.97
CA SER A 510 -14.58 13.41 45.00
C SER A 510 -13.20 13.90 45.45
N GLU A 511 -12.34 14.29 44.50
CA GLU A 511 -11.00 14.80 44.79
C GLU A 511 -11.03 16.11 45.59
N LEU A 512 -11.83 17.08 45.14
CA LEU A 512 -11.95 18.41 45.77
C LEU A 512 -12.72 18.37 47.10
N SER A 513 -13.64 17.42 47.28
CA SER A 513 -14.38 17.28 48.53
C SER A 513 -13.52 16.90 49.74
N ASN A 514 -12.29 16.43 49.51
CA ASN A 514 -11.34 16.08 50.58
C ASN A 514 -10.51 17.28 51.05
N GLU A 515 -10.49 18.36 50.27
CA GLU A 515 -9.91 19.63 50.73
C GLU A 515 -10.89 20.31 51.69
N ASN A 516 -10.38 20.75 52.84
CA ASN A 516 -11.15 21.49 53.82
C ASN A 516 -11.20 22.96 53.39
N ASP A 517 -11.95 23.25 52.34
CA ASP A 517 -12.18 24.62 51.90
C ASP A 517 -13.09 25.34 52.90
N THR A 518 -12.49 26.04 53.86
CA THR A 518 -13.17 27.01 54.72
C THR A 518 -13.11 28.39 54.05
N LEU A 519 -13.86 28.55 52.97
CA LEU A 519 -13.98 29.84 52.29
C LEU A 519 -15.21 30.57 52.83
N ASN A 520 -14.99 31.75 53.42
CA ASN A 520 -16.07 32.60 53.92
C ASN A 520 -16.67 33.37 52.74
N LEU A 521 -17.75 32.86 52.18
CA LEU A 521 -18.46 33.51 51.08
C LEU A 521 -19.44 34.56 51.62
N PRO A 522 -19.64 35.70 50.95
CA PRO A 522 -20.67 36.67 51.36
C PRO A 522 -22.09 36.13 51.35
N ILE A 523 -22.38 35.26 50.39
CA ILE A 523 -23.68 34.62 50.19
C ILE A 523 -23.93 33.47 51.17
N GLN A 524 -23.17 33.36 52.27
CA GLN A 524 -23.27 32.24 53.20
C GLN A 524 -24.64 32.15 53.88
N GLU A 525 -25.32 33.28 54.12
CA GLU A 525 -26.70 33.28 54.62
C GLU A 525 -27.68 32.67 53.62
N GLU A 526 -27.59 33.05 52.35
CA GLU A 526 -28.43 32.50 51.29
C GLU A 526 -28.15 31.02 51.04
N LEU A 527 -26.87 30.62 51.07
CA LEU A 527 -26.46 29.20 50.99
C LEU A 527 -27.01 28.40 52.18
N ASN A 528 -27.01 28.97 53.38
CA ASN A 528 -27.58 28.34 54.56
C ASN A 528 -29.11 28.22 54.46
N GLN A 529 -29.78 29.24 53.93
CA GLN A 529 -31.22 29.22 53.68
C GLN A 529 -31.57 28.15 52.65
N PHE A 530 -30.81 28.05 51.56
CA PHE A 530 -30.97 27.00 50.55
C PHE A 530 -30.78 25.61 51.16
N SER A 531 -29.73 25.41 51.99
CA SER A 531 -29.48 24.13 52.66
C SER A 531 -30.63 23.72 53.58
N ARG A 532 -31.25 24.67 54.30
CA ARG A 532 -32.42 24.41 55.16
C ARG A 532 -33.64 24.00 54.34
N SER A 533 -33.90 24.70 53.24
CA SER A 533 -34.99 24.38 52.31
C SER A 533 -34.79 23.03 51.65
N PHE A 534 -33.56 22.71 51.24
CA PHE A 534 -33.19 21.40 50.70
C PHE A 534 -33.38 20.27 51.73
N GLY A 535 -32.95 20.46 52.98
CA GLY A 535 -33.12 19.46 54.05
C GLY A 535 -34.58 19.15 54.38
N LYS A 536 -35.50 20.11 54.17
CA LYS A 536 -36.95 19.87 54.28
C LYS A 536 -37.48 19.01 53.12
N LEU A 537 -36.99 19.24 51.90
CA LEU A 537 -37.40 18.52 50.70
C LEU A 537 -36.83 17.09 50.63
N LYS A 538 -35.55 16.93 50.99
CA LYS A 538 -34.83 15.65 50.96
C LYS A 538 -34.29 15.33 52.36
N GLN A 539 -35.15 14.71 53.17
CA GLN A 539 -34.82 14.35 54.56
C GLN A 539 -33.63 13.38 54.63
N GLY A 540 -32.77 13.57 55.63
CA GLY A 540 -31.60 12.72 55.87
C GLY A 540 -30.40 12.98 54.96
N ARG A 541 -30.43 14.05 54.15
CA ARG A 541 -29.29 14.47 53.31
C ARG A 541 -28.79 15.86 53.72
N HIS A 542 -27.49 16.06 53.65
CA HIS A 542 -26.81 17.32 53.92
C HIS A 542 -26.00 17.76 52.70
N LEU A 543 -25.90 19.08 52.47
CA LEU A 543 -25.11 19.65 51.38
C LEU A 543 -23.74 20.08 51.91
N LYS A 544 -22.68 19.76 51.16
CA LYS A 544 -21.35 20.36 51.31
C LYS A 544 -21.10 21.20 50.06
N TYR A 545 -20.91 22.50 50.24
CA TYR A 545 -20.62 23.41 49.14
C TYR A 545 -19.15 23.29 48.70
N LEU A 546 -18.90 23.48 47.40
CA LEU A 546 -17.57 23.46 46.79
C LEU A 546 -17.34 24.79 46.05
N PRO A 547 -16.84 25.83 46.74
CA PRO A 547 -16.66 27.16 46.15
C PRO A 547 -15.67 27.18 44.98
N SER A 548 -14.69 26.28 44.96
CA SER A 548 -13.66 26.22 43.90
C SER A 548 -14.19 25.88 42.51
N MET A 549 -15.38 25.26 42.42
CA MET A 549 -16.04 24.87 41.16
C MET A 549 -17.20 25.81 40.77
N GLY A 550 -17.47 26.85 41.55
CA GLY A 550 -18.53 27.81 41.27
C GLY A 550 -18.13 28.86 40.23
N GLN A 551 -19.14 29.53 39.67
CA GLN A 551 -19.00 30.77 38.90
C GLN A 551 -19.93 31.81 39.49
N VAL A 552 -19.45 33.06 39.57
CA VAL A 552 -20.21 34.19 40.10
C VAL A 552 -20.12 35.32 39.09
N VAL A 553 -21.26 35.88 38.75
CA VAL A 553 -21.34 37.14 38.00
C VAL A 553 -21.38 38.26 39.02
N VAL A 554 -20.34 39.10 39.01
CA VAL A 554 -20.23 40.26 39.90
C VAL A 554 -20.34 41.52 39.05
N GLU A 555 -21.26 42.39 39.41
CA GLU A 555 -21.37 43.73 38.84
C GLU A 555 -20.57 44.71 39.72
N LEU A 556 -19.52 45.31 39.16
CA LEU A 556 -18.71 46.30 39.85
C LEU A 556 -19.06 47.70 39.35
N VAL A 557 -19.49 48.56 40.28
CA VAL A 557 -19.86 49.96 40.01
C VAL A 557 -18.66 50.85 40.35
N PHE A 558 -18.07 51.46 39.33
CA PHE A 558 -17.02 52.47 39.45
C PHE A 558 -17.61 53.87 39.25
N ASP A 559 -16.84 54.92 39.58
CA ASP A 559 -17.29 56.31 39.44
C ASP A 559 -17.68 56.69 38.00
N ASN A 560 -17.13 55.98 37.01
CA ASN A 560 -17.31 56.24 35.58
C ASN A 560 -18.21 55.22 34.85
N CYS A 561 -18.32 53.98 35.33
CA CYS A 561 -19.10 52.93 34.67
C CYS A 561 -19.46 51.77 35.61
N SER A 562 -20.52 51.03 35.28
CA SER A 562 -20.77 49.69 35.81
C SER A 562 -20.29 48.63 34.81
N LYS A 563 -19.60 47.59 35.27
CA LYS A 563 -19.11 46.49 34.42
C LYS A 563 -19.34 45.15 35.10
N GLU A 564 -19.89 44.21 34.35
CA GLU A 564 -20.11 42.83 34.78
C GLU A 564 -18.87 41.97 34.51
N PHE A 565 -18.47 41.19 35.50
CA PHE A 565 -17.37 40.22 35.38
C PHE A 565 -17.86 38.84 35.78
N ASN A 566 -17.53 37.83 34.97
CA ASN A 566 -17.73 36.43 35.33
C ASN A 566 -16.43 35.89 35.96
N VAL A 567 -16.49 35.59 37.26
CA VAL A 567 -15.32 35.28 38.10
C VAL A 567 -15.58 34.09 39.01
N THR A 568 -14.51 33.53 39.58
CA THR A 568 -14.65 32.45 40.57
C THR A 568 -15.13 33.01 41.92
N PRO A 569 -15.80 32.19 42.76
CA PRO A 569 -16.21 32.61 44.10
C PRO A 569 -15.06 33.13 44.97
N SER A 570 -13.86 32.55 44.82
CA SER A 570 -12.64 33.03 45.49
C SER A 570 -12.24 34.44 45.02
N GLN A 571 -12.36 34.73 43.72
CA GLN A 571 -12.09 36.06 43.17
C GLN A 571 -13.12 37.09 43.62
N ALA A 572 -14.40 36.72 43.66
CA ALA A 572 -15.49 37.59 44.12
C ALA A 572 -15.33 37.98 45.59
N THR A 573 -15.02 37.02 46.46
CA THR A 573 -14.82 37.24 47.90
C THR A 573 -13.66 38.20 48.16
N VAL A 574 -12.58 38.10 47.37
CA VAL A 574 -11.44 39.02 47.51
C VAL A 574 -11.83 40.45 47.16
N VAL A 575 -12.63 40.67 46.11
CA VAL A 575 -13.03 42.03 45.69
C VAL A 575 -13.99 42.66 46.68
N GLU A 576 -14.90 41.88 47.25
CA GLU A 576 -15.85 42.39 48.23
C GLU A 576 -15.18 42.93 49.50
N LEU A 577 -14.04 42.38 49.91
CA LEU A 577 -13.27 42.93 51.03
C LEU A 577 -12.83 44.38 50.80
N PHE A 578 -12.69 44.80 49.54
CA PHE A 578 -12.38 46.18 49.16
C PHE A 578 -13.63 47.06 49.01
N ASN A 579 -14.83 46.52 49.20
CA ASN A 579 -16.08 47.29 49.18
C ASN A 579 -16.36 47.98 50.53
N GLU A 580 -15.89 47.40 51.66
CA GLU A 580 -16.13 47.96 53.00
C GLU A 580 -15.05 48.98 53.43
N ASP A 581 -13.80 48.83 52.98
CA ASP A 581 -12.66 49.64 53.40
C ASP A 581 -11.89 50.26 52.20
N ASP A 582 -11.74 51.60 52.20
CA ASP A 582 -10.90 52.36 51.24
C ASP A 582 -9.39 52.24 51.52
N ASP A 583 -9.03 51.59 52.62
CA ASP A 583 -7.66 51.45 53.11
C ASP A 583 -6.91 50.31 52.39
N PRO A 584 -5.59 50.46 52.17
CA PRO A 584 -4.80 49.46 51.48
C PRO A 584 -4.65 48.17 52.32
N LEU A 585 -5.18 47.06 51.82
CA LEU A 585 -5.16 45.75 52.48
C LEU A 585 -3.87 44.99 52.15
N SER A 586 -3.30 44.32 53.16
CA SER A 586 -2.12 43.46 52.96
C SER A 586 -2.51 42.06 52.51
N LEU A 587 -1.64 41.39 51.74
CA LEU A 587 -1.88 40.02 51.25
C LEU A 587 -2.20 39.03 52.39
N LEU A 588 -1.53 39.17 53.54
CA LEU A 588 -1.77 38.34 54.72
C LEU A 588 -3.14 38.60 55.35
N THR A 589 -3.59 39.86 55.37
CA THR A 589 -4.93 40.23 55.87
C THR A 589 -6.01 39.61 54.98
N ILE A 590 -5.85 39.69 53.66
CA ILE A 590 -6.79 39.14 52.68
C ILE A 590 -6.84 37.60 52.78
N ALA A 591 -5.70 36.94 52.91
CA ALA A 591 -5.65 35.48 53.08
C ALA A 591 -6.37 35.03 54.37
N LEU A 592 -6.17 35.78 55.47
CA LEU A 592 -6.76 35.45 56.77
C LEU A 592 -8.27 35.72 56.84
N SER A 593 -8.77 36.77 56.17
CA SER A 593 -10.20 37.08 56.12
C SER A 593 -10.97 36.14 55.18
N THR A 594 -10.41 35.82 54.01
CA THR A 594 -11.04 34.92 53.02
C THR A 594 -10.91 33.44 53.38
N GLY A 595 -9.92 33.07 54.20
CA GLY A 595 -9.59 31.67 54.51
C GLY A 595 -8.82 30.96 53.38
N LEU A 596 -8.32 31.71 52.39
CA LEU A 596 -7.53 31.19 51.27
C LEU A 596 -6.06 31.00 51.64
N SER A 597 -5.36 30.12 50.91
CA SER A 597 -3.91 30.02 51.01
C SER A 597 -3.24 31.29 50.46
N ASN A 598 -2.05 31.62 50.96
CA ASN A 598 -1.27 32.77 50.47
C ASN A 598 -1.01 32.70 48.95
N TYR A 599 -0.81 31.50 48.42
CA TYR A 599 -0.60 31.30 46.98
C TYR A 599 -1.86 31.58 46.16
N ALA A 600 -3.01 31.01 46.57
CA ALA A 600 -4.28 31.25 45.88
C ALA A 600 -4.67 32.73 45.93
N THR A 601 -4.47 33.39 47.09
CA THR A 601 -4.71 34.82 47.27
C THR A 601 -3.84 35.69 46.35
N SER A 602 -2.56 35.33 46.19
CA SER A 602 -1.68 36.04 45.26
C SER A 602 -2.16 35.93 43.81
N GLN A 603 -2.65 34.75 43.39
CA GLN A 603 -3.15 34.55 42.03
C GLN A 603 -4.45 35.30 41.76
N THR A 604 -5.37 35.34 42.72
CA THR A 604 -6.64 36.08 42.58
C THR A 604 -6.39 37.59 42.53
N VAL A 605 -5.48 38.12 43.35
CA VAL A 605 -5.10 39.54 43.31
C VAL A 605 -4.40 39.88 41.98
N GLU A 606 -3.49 39.04 41.50
CA GLU A 606 -2.83 39.25 40.20
C GLU A 606 -3.84 39.27 39.04
N PHE A 607 -4.88 38.44 39.10
CA PHE A 607 -5.98 38.47 38.14
C PHE A 607 -6.70 39.83 38.14
N TRP A 608 -7.04 40.36 39.32
CA TRP A 608 -7.74 41.65 39.43
C TRP A 608 -6.87 42.85 39.07
N ILE A 609 -5.55 42.76 39.30
CA ILE A 609 -4.58 43.75 38.79
C ILE A 609 -4.55 43.72 37.26
N LYS A 610 -4.54 42.53 36.64
CA LYS A 610 -4.60 42.40 35.17
C LYS A 610 -5.91 42.95 34.59
N GLN A 611 -7.01 42.83 35.32
CA GLN A 611 -8.31 43.38 34.92
C GLN A 611 -8.44 44.89 35.18
N GLY A 612 -7.47 45.51 35.87
CA GLY A 612 -7.45 46.94 36.18
C GLY A 612 -8.38 47.35 37.34
N VAL A 613 -8.78 46.40 38.18
CA VAL A 613 -9.69 46.64 39.32
C VAL A 613 -8.91 46.95 40.61
N LEU A 614 -7.73 46.34 40.78
CA LEU A 614 -6.84 46.57 41.93
C LEU A 614 -5.50 47.16 41.46
N GLU A 615 -4.90 48.03 42.28
CA GLU A 615 -3.56 48.59 42.10
C GLU A 615 -2.62 48.13 43.24
N ASP A 616 -1.36 47.85 42.89
CA ASP A 616 -0.30 47.49 43.85
C ASP A 616 0.42 48.76 44.32
N ILE A 617 0.30 49.08 45.62
CA ILE A 617 0.92 50.26 46.25
C ILE A 617 2.34 49.92 46.77
N GLY A 618 2.80 48.68 46.60
CA GLY A 618 4.07 48.17 47.11
C GLY A 618 3.95 47.61 48.53
N GLN A 619 4.96 46.81 48.93
CA GLN A 619 4.98 46.07 50.21
C GLN A 619 3.84 45.03 50.37
N GLN A 620 3.38 44.43 49.27
CA GLN A 620 2.24 43.48 49.26
C GLN A 620 0.94 44.10 49.80
N ARG A 621 0.71 45.39 49.49
CA ARG A 621 -0.52 46.10 49.81
C ARG A 621 -1.24 46.51 48.54
N TYR A 622 -2.54 46.25 48.52
CA TYR A 622 -3.38 46.46 47.36
C TYR A 622 -4.51 47.42 47.71
N LYS A 623 -4.98 48.18 46.72
CA LYS A 623 -6.14 49.08 46.86
C LYS A 623 -7.03 48.99 45.64
N ALA A 624 -8.34 49.19 45.83
CA ALA A 624 -9.29 49.31 44.74
C ALA A 624 -9.14 50.64 43.99
N VAL A 625 -9.30 50.59 42.66
CA VAL A 625 -9.23 51.76 41.80
C VAL A 625 -10.61 52.40 41.69
N SER A 626 -10.73 53.72 41.90
CA SER A 626 -12.02 54.43 41.82
C SER A 626 -12.47 54.72 40.38
N THR A 627 -11.52 54.90 39.46
CA THR A 627 -11.77 55.15 38.04
C THR A 627 -11.24 54.01 37.19
N TYR A 628 -12.15 53.25 36.58
CA TYR A 628 -11.79 52.09 35.78
C TYR A 628 -11.23 52.52 34.42
N THR A 629 -10.00 52.12 34.09
CA THR A 629 -9.29 52.48 32.84
C THR A 629 -9.18 51.34 31.83
N GLY A 630 -9.96 50.25 32.00
CA GLY A 630 -9.79 48.96 31.31
C GLY A 630 -10.71 48.64 30.13
#